data_AF-A0A832E1N9-F1
#
_entry.id   AF-A0A832E1N9-F1
#
_cell.length_a   1.000
_cell.length_b   1.000
_cell.length_c   1.000
_cell.angle_alpha   90.00
_cell.angle_beta   90.00
_cell.angle_gamma   90.00
#
_symmetry.space_group_name_H-M   'P 1'
#
loop_
_entity.id
_entity.type
_entity.pdbx_description
1 polymer ?
#
loop_
_entity_poly.entity_id
_entity_poly.type
_entity_poly.pdbx_seq_one_letter_code
_entity_poly.pdbx_strand_id
1 'polypeptide(L)'
;MFMINRWILVIALLTSLIYPLSSQELTTATSTIFSGSGNCASCHAPGSPNTAALVDSKGRDVSPVTLWRSTMMANAARDPLWRAKVSVETKLTPSLKAFIEDKCTTCHAPMGRTQAIADGADYYSIAEMEQSPLALDGVSCTVCHQIKDVNLGTPESFSGHYVIENDRLIYGPYANPVTGPMQNSVNYTPVHSVHIKSSELCATCHTLFTPTVDENGNVVGEIAEQTPYLEWKNSTYPQQNIECQTCHVPEINEGIVISNRPVSLSARTPFGLHYFVGGNVFMLKMLKAHGNELGVTATATQFDSTIARTLRLLQNETVRLNATADFPTDDTLRVRVAVQNLSGHKFPTGYPSRRAWLHVVVT
;
A
#
# COMPACT_ATOMS: atom_id res chain seq x y z
N MET A 1 50.15 -42.06 25.07
CA MET A 1 50.39 -40.68 25.58
C MET A 1 49.72 -39.74 24.59
N PHE A 2 48.66 -39.06 25.02
CA PHE A 2 47.56 -38.54 24.18
C PHE A 2 47.95 -37.39 23.26
N MET A 3 47.53 -37.49 21.99
CA MET A 3 47.44 -36.38 21.04
C MET A 3 46.26 -35.47 21.43
N ILE A 4 46.51 -34.19 21.69
CA ILE A 4 45.47 -33.19 21.95
C ILE A 4 45.34 -32.27 20.73
N ASN A 5 44.08 -32.18 20.30
CA ASN A 5 43.54 -31.57 19.10
C ASN A 5 43.60 -30.02 19.16
N ARG A 6 44.00 -29.37 18.06
CA ARG A 6 43.88 -27.91 17.87
C ARG A 6 42.46 -27.59 17.39
N TRP A 7 41.66 -26.94 18.23
CA TRP A 7 40.46 -26.20 17.81
C TRP A 7 40.45 -24.85 18.50
N ILE A 8 40.78 -23.80 17.76
CA ILE A 8 40.56 -22.41 18.17
C ILE A 8 39.15 -22.05 17.67
N LEU A 9 38.20 -21.92 18.60
CA LEU A 9 36.91 -21.28 18.31
C LEU A 9 37.15 -19.78 18.13
N VAL A 10 36.98 -19.28 16.91
CA VAL A 10 36.79 -17.85 16.67
C VAL A 10 35.32 -17.54 16.90
N ILE A 11 34.99 -17.00 18.08
CA ILE A 11 33.68 -16.40 18.34
C ILE A 11 33.69 -15.04 17.64
N ALA A 12 33.17 -15.00 16.41
CA ALA A 12 32.84 -13.73 15.77
C ALA A 12 31.59 -13.17 16.43
N LEU A 13 31.77 -12.20 17.33
CA LEU A 13 30.70 -11.31 17.78
C LEU A 13 30.24 -10.48 16.57
N LEU A 14 29.18 -10.95 15.90
CA LEU A 14 28.38 -10.13 14.99
C LEU A 14 27.59 -9.13 15.83
N THR A 15 28.24 -8.06 16.26
CA THR A 15 27.53 -6.85 16.67
C THR A 15 26.92 -6.24 15.41
N SER A 16 25.64 -6.50 15.18
CA SER A 16 24.86 -5.73 14.21
C SER A 16 24.87 -4.27 14.65
N LEU A 17 25.72 -3.48 14.01
CA LEU A 17 25.69 -2.02 14.12
C LEU A 17 24.33 -1.57 13.58
N ILE A 18 23.39 -1.27 14.49
CA ILE A 18 22.11 -0.67 14.13
C ILE A 18 22.39 0.78 13.75
N TYR A 19 22.64 1.02 12.46
CA TYR A 19 22.68 2.37 11.92
C TYR A 19 21.26 2.96 12.00
N PRO A 20 21.11 4.23 12.42
CA PRO A 20 19.82 4.89 12.35
C PRO A 20 19.35 4.90 10.89
N LEU A 21 18.09 4.54 10.66
CA LEU A 21 17.50 4.58 9.33
C LEU A 21 17.48 6.02 8.82
N SER A 22 18.33 6.32 7.84
CA SER A 22 18.29 7.56 7.08
C SER A 22 17.29 7.38 5.94
N SER A 23 16.37 8.33 5.75
CA SER A 23 15.49 8.29 4.58
C SER A 23 16.33 8.40 3.31
N GLN A 24 16.10 7.51 2.36
CA GLN A 24 16.54 7.73 0.99
C GLN A 24 15.68 8.80 0.32
N GLU A 25 16.26 9.48 -0.65
CA GLU A 25 15.53 10.45 -1.47
C GLU A 25 14.42 9.77 -2.26
N LEU A 26 13.34 10.51 -2.50
CA LEU A 26 12.29 10.06 -3.40
C LEU A 26 12.82 10.10 -4.84
N THR A 27 12.38 9.15 -5.65
CA THR A 27 12.78 9.13 -7.05
C THR A 27 12.21 10.33 -7.81
N THR A 28 13.05 10.99 -8.60
CA THR A 28 12.67 12.02 -9.57
C THR A 28 12.64 11.48 -11.00
N ALA A 29 12.79 10.15 -11.17
CA ALA A 29 12.74 9.51 -12.48
C ALA A 29 11.40 9.77 -13.16
N THR A 30 11.41 9.82 -14.48
CA THR A 30 10.22 10.05 -15.31
C THR A 30 10.23 9.09 -16.48
N SER A 31 9.05 8.71 -16.96
CA SER A 31 8.85 7.98 -18.20
C SER A 31 7.82 8.72 -19.07
N THR A 32 7.38 8.12 -20.18
CA THR A 32 6.35 8.74 -21.04
C THR A 32 5.00 8.83 -20.33
N ILE A 33 4.66 7.91 -19.43
CA ILE A 33 3.39 7.89 -18.70
C ILE A 33 3.53 8.38 -17.25
N PHE A 34 4.64 8.10 -16.58
CA PHE A 34 4.77 8.24 -15.12
C PHE A 34 5.81 9.26 -14.68
N SER A 35 5.69 9.69 -13.43
CA SER A 35 6.67 10.50 -12.72
C SER A 35 6.83 9.96 -11.31
N GLY A 36 8.07 9.89 -10.83
CA GLY A 36 8.37 9.51 -9.47
C GLY A 36 7.82 10.51 -8.44
N SER A 37 7.55 10.01 -7.24
CA SER A 37 6.99 10.77 -6.11
C SER A 37 7.83 11.99 -5.70
N GLY A 38 9.13 12.00 -5.98
CA GLY A 38 10.03 13.12 -5.67
C GLY A 38 9.68 14.39 -6.44
N ASN A 39 9.22 14.26 -7.68
CA ASN A 39 8.76 15.39 -8.48
C ASN A 39 7.47 16.00 -7.89
N CYS A 40 6.57 15.16 -7.38
CA CYS A 40 5.35 15.59 -6.69
C CYS A 40 5.66 16.29 -5.36
N ALA A 41 6.65 15.78 -4.61
CA ALA A 41 7.05 16.31 -3.31
C ALA A 41 7.53 17.77 -3.35
N SER A 42 8.04 18.23 -4.49
CA SER A 42 8.47 19.62 -4.67
C SER A 42 7.36 20.65 -4.40
N CYS A 43 6.11 20.28 -4.70
CA CYS A 43 4.91 21.09 -4.50
C CYS A 43 4.04 20.55 -3.36
N HIS A 44 3.97 19.23 -3.23
CA HIS A 44 3.10 18.53 -2.29
C HIS A 44 3.81 18.11 -1.00
N ALA A 45 4.62 19.03 -0.44
CA ALA A 45 5.16 18.96 0.90
C ALA A 45 5.29 20.39 1.48
N PRO A 46 5.33 20.56 2.82
CA PRO A 46 5.61 21.86 3.42
C PRO A 46 6.96 22.40 2.92
N GLY A 47 7.01 23.64 2.45
CA GLY A 47 8.24 24.21 1.91
C GLY A 47 8.08 25.58 1.27
N SER A 48 9.19 26.21 0.91
CA SER A 48 9.18 27.47 0.16
C SER A 48 8.50 27.29 -1.21
N PRO A 49 7.72 28.27 -1.70
CA PRO A 49 7.50 29.61 -1.15
C PRO A 49 6.37 29.74 -0.12
N ASN A 50 5.59 28.68 0.14
CA ASN A 50 4.51 28.70 1.13
C ASN A 50 4.68 27.59 2.17
N THR A 51 5.36 27.89 3.26
CA THR A 51 5.64 26.93 4.35
C THR A 51 4.40 26.55 5.16
N ALA A 52 3.28 27.25 5.00
CA ALA A 52 2.01 26.92 5.64
C ALA A 52 1.17 25.91 4.81
N ALA A 53 1.57 25.60 3.58
CA ALA A 53 0.89 24.59 2.78
C ALA A 53 1.10 23.19 3.34
N LEU A 54 0.06 22.35 3.26
CA LEU A 54 0.04 20.97 3.73
C LEU A 54 0.38 20.81 5.22
N VAL A 55 0.07 21.84 5.98
CA VAL A 55 0.16 21.87 7.44
C VAL A 55 -1.24 22.11 7.98
N ASP A 56 -1.65 21.34 8.99
CA ASP A 56 -2.95 21.52 9.62
C ASP A 56 -2.95 22.61 10.69
N SER A 57 -4.12 22.90 11.27
CA SER A 57 -4.27 23.90 12.34
C SER A 57 -3.44 23.64 13.61
N LYS A 58 -2.91 22.42 13.78
CA LYS A 58 -2.02 22.03 14.89
C LYS A 58 -0.55 22.07 14.51
N GLY A 59 -0.20 22.55 13.32
CA GLY A 59 1.17 22.62 12.85
C GLY A 59 1.74 21.27 12.39
N ARG A 60 0.89 20.26 12.15
CA ARG A 60 1.35 18.93 11.72
C ARG A 60 1.43 18.87 10.19
N ASP A 61 2.49 18.26 9.68
CA ASP A 61 2.61 17.92 8.26
C ASP A 61 1.58 16.86 7.88
N VAL A 62 0.64 17.24 7.01
CA VAL A 62 -0.40 16.37 6.45
C VAL A 62 -0.18 16.09 4.96
N SER A 63 1.01 16.38 4.45
CA SER A 63 1.31 16.18 3.03
C SER A 63 1.13 14.73 2.59
N PRO A 64 0.57 14.50 1.38
CA PRO A 64 0.38 13.15 0.85
C PRO A 64 1.68 12.35 0.83
N VAL A 65 2.79 13.02 0.47
CA VAL A 65 4.11 12.40 0.39
C VAL A 65 4.60 11.91 1.75
N THR A 66 4.53 12.73 2.80
CA THR A 66 4.94 12.32 4.16
C THR A 66 4.11 11.16 4.68
N LEU A 67 2.79 11.19 4.43
CA LEU A 67 1.88 10.16 4.91
C LEU A 67 2.01 8.84 4.15
N TRP A 68 2.23 8.90 2.84
CA TRP A 68 2.30 7.73 1.95
C TRP A 68 3.62 6.95 2.07
N ARG A 69 4.78 7.61 2.17
CA ARG A 69 6.12 6.98 2.04
C ARG A 69 6.38 5.78 2.97
N SER A 70 5.75 5.78 4.14
CA SER A 70 5.93 4.73 5.16
C SER A 70 4.84 3.66 5.13
N THR A 71 3.94 3.70 4.15
CA THR A 71 2.86 2.73 3.97
C THR A 71 3.33 1.50 3.19
N MET A 72 2.53 0.43 3.21
CA MET A 72 2.79 -0.72 2.36
C MET A 72 2.62 -0.40 0.87
N MET A 73 1.85 0.63 0.49
CA MET A 73 1.70 1.05 -0.90
C MET A 73 3.03 1.60 -1.47
N ALA A 74 3.68 2.51 -0.73
CA ALA A 74 5.00 3.05 -1.11
C ALA A 74 6.13 2.00 -1.12
N ASN A 75 5.92 0.90 -0.41
CA ASN A 75 6.91 -0.17 -0.26
C ASN A 75 6.44 -1.48 -0.91
N ALA A 76 5.44 -1.45 -1.79
CA ALA A 76 4.83 -2.65 -2.36
C ALA A 76 5.83 -3.51 -3.16
N ALA A 77 6.70 -2.85 -3.94
CA ALA A 77 7.80 -3.49 -4.68
C ALA A 77 9.00 -3.86 -3.79
N ARG A 78 9.13 -3.22 -2.62
CA ARG A 78 10.23 -3.44 -1.67
C ARG A 78 9.91 -4.50 -0.63
N ASP A 79 8.64 -4.91 -0.50
CA ASP A 79 8.19 -5.84 0.52
C ASP A 79 8.93 -7.19 0.39
N PRO A 80 9.82 -7.54 1.34
CA PRO A 80 10.59 -8.78 1.26
C PRO A 80 9.71 -10.03 1.38
N LEU A 81 8.54 -9.96 2.05
CA LEU A 81 7.62 -11.10 2.11
C LEU A 81 7.03 -11.37 0.73
N TRP A 82 6.61 -10.32 0.03
CA TRP A 82 6.10 -10.42 -1.34
C TRP A 82 7.19 -10.95 -2.29
N ARG A 83 8.39 -10.37 -2.28
CA ARG A 83 9.50 -10.83 -3.13
C ARG A 83 9.86 -12.29 -2.86
N ALA A 84 9.87 -12.71 -1.59
CA ALA A 84 10.10 -14.10 -1.23
C ALA A 84 9.00 -15.01 -1.81
N LYS A 85 7.72 -14.62 -1.70
CA LYS A 85 6.60 -15.38 -2.27
C LYS A 85 6.72 -15.52 -3.79
N VAL A 86 6.97 -14.43 -4.52
CA VAL A 86 7.19 -14.49 -5.99
C VAL A 86 8.37 -15.41 -6.33
N SER A 87 9.46 -15.34 -5.56
CA SER A 87 10.61 -16.22 -5.77
C SER A 87 10.29 -17.71 -5.56
N VAL A 88 9.36 -18.03 -4.65
CA VAL A 88 8.92 -19.41 -4.43
C VAL A 88 8.03 -19.86 -5.59
N GLU A 89 7.04 -19.07 -6.00
CA GLU A 89 6.15 -19.42 -7.11
C GLU A 89 6.93 -19.65 -8.40
N THR A 90 7.88 -18.76 -8.73
CA THR A 90 8.72 -18.91 -9.93
C THR A 90 9.68 -20.10 -9.87
N LYS A 91 10.07 -20.55 -8.68
CA LYS A 91 10.89 -21.77 -8.50
C LYS A 91 10.05 -23.05 -8.61
N LEU A 92 8.81 -23.02 -8.12
CA LEU A 92 7.89 -24.15 -8.18
C LEU A 92 7.35 -24.37 -9.59
N THR A 93 7.20 -23.31 -10.38
CA THR A 93 6.71 -23.42 -11.76
C THR A 93 7.56 -22.58 -12.73
N PRO A 94 8.81 -23.01 -13.04
CA PRO A 94 9.74 -22.23 -13.85
C PRO A 94 9.24 -21.89 -15.26
N SER A 95 8.43 -22.76 -15.86
CA SER A 95 7.82 -22.55 -17.19
C SER A 95 6.88 -21.33 -17.22
N LEU A 96 6.35 -20.92 -16.07
CA LEU A 96 5.43 -19.78 -15.94
C LEU A 96 6.08 -18.55 -15.32
N LYS A 97 7.41 -18.53 -15.17
CA LYS A 97 8.12 -17.45 -14.49
C LYS A 97 7.75 -16.05 -15.01
N ALA A 98 7.77 -15.85 -16.32
CA ALA A 98 7.43 -14.56 -16.94
C ALA A 98 6.00 -14.12 -16.62
N PHE A 99 5.04 -15.04 -16.70
CA PHE A 99 3.64 -14.80 -16.37
C PHE A 99 3.46 -14.43 -14.89
N ILE A 100 4.08 -15.19 -13.97
CA ILE A 100 3.97 -14.95 -12.53
C ILE A 100 4.53 -13.58 -12.18
N GLU A 101 5.72 -13.23 -12.67
CA GLU A 101 6.35 -11.95 -12.37
C GLU A 101 5.55 -10.76 -12.91
N ASP A 102 5.04 -10.84 -14.13
CA ASP A 102 4.19 -9.80 -14.71
C ASP A 102 2.88 -9.61 -13.92
N LYS A 103 2.23 -10.73 -13.59
CA LYS A 103 0.98 -10.70 -12.83
C LYS A 103 1.17 -10.07 -11.46
N CYS A 104 2.25 -10.42 -10.76
CA CYS A 104 2.55 -9.86 -9.44
C CYS A 104 2.95 -8.37 -9.52
N THR A 105 3.76 -7.99 -10.51
CA THR A 105 4.23 -6.60 -10.68
C THR A 105 3.12 -5.66 -11.13
N THR A 106 2.03 -6.16 -11.72
CA THR A 106 0.85 -5.37 -12.09
C THR A 106 0.30 -4.53 -10.93
N CYS A 107 0.26 -5.09 -9.71
CA CYS A 107 -0.25 -4.43 -8.51
C CYS A 107 0.86 -3.93 -7.56
N HIS A 108 2.04 -4.58 -7.55
CA HIS A 108 3.12 -4.25 -6.62
C HIS A 108 4.15 -3.26 -7.17
N ALA A 109 4.31 -3.20 -8.49
CA ALA A 109 5.21 -2.28 -9.19
C ALA A 109 4.54 -1.65 -10.43
N PRO A 110 3.31 -1.10 -10.28
CA PRO A 110 2.43 -0.73 -11.39
C PRO A 110 3.06 0.26 -12.38
N MET A 111 3.80 1.28 -11.92
CA MET A 111 4.40 2.27 -12.84
C MET A 111 5.40 1.64 -13.81
N GLY A 112 6.29 0.79 -13.30
CA GLY A 112 7.28 0.11 -14.13
C GLY A 112 6.63 -0.84 -15.12
N ARG A 113 5.71 -1.67 -14.62
CA ARG A 113 5.00 -2.67 -15.43
C ARG A 113 4.15 -2.00 -16.51
N THR A 114 3.29 -1.04 -16.16
CA THR A 114 2.44 -0.35 -17.15
C THR A 114 3.26 0.41 -18.19
N GLN A 115 4.38 1.02 -17.79
CA GLN A 115 5.28 1.67 -18.75
C GLN A 115 5.88 0.66 -19.73
N ALA A 116 6.41 -0.47 -19.23
CA ALA A 116 7.03 -1.49 -20.06
C ALA A 116 6.05 -2.07 -21.09
N ILE A 117 4.81 -2.38 -20.68
CA ILE A 117 3.76 -2.84 -21.59
C ILE A 117 3.40 -1.78 -22.63
N ALA A 118 3.33 -0.50 -22.23
CA ALA A 118 3.08 0.60 -23.17
C ALA A 118 4.22 0.80 -24.18
N ASP A 119 5.45 0.46 -23.80
CA ASP A 119 6.63 0.48 -24.67
C ASP A 119 6.75 -0.79 -25.53
N GLY A 120 5.80 -1.73 -25.42
CA GLY A 120 5.70 -2.93 -26.25
C GLY A 120 6.32 -4.20 -25.66
N ALA A 121 6.62 -4.23 -24.36
CA ALA A 121 7.03 -5.46 -23.69
C ALA A 121 5.84 -6.43 -23.53
N ASP A 122 6.08 -7.73 -23.67
CA ASP A 122 5.06 -8.77 -23.44
C ASP A 122 4.78 -9.02 -21.96
N TYR A 123 5.79 -8.79 -21.10
CA TYR A 123 5.75 -9.02 -19.66
C TYR A 123 6.75 -8.11 -18.96
N TYR A 124 6.63 -7.97 -17.64
CA TYR A 124 7.59 -7.23 -16.80
C TYR A 124 8.16 -8.11 -15.69
N SER A 125 9.48 -8.30 -15.70
CA SER A 125 10.18 -9.20 -14.77
C SER A 125 10.55 -8.53 -13.44
N ILE A 126 10.86 -9.36 -12.44
CA ILE A 126 11.42 -8.88 -11.17
C ILE A 126 12.80 -8.25 -11.39
N ALA A 127 13.60 -8.77 -12.33
CA ALA A 127 14.91 -8.23 -12.65
C ALA A 127 14.81 -6.80 -13.21
N GLU A 128 13.85 -6.54 -14.10
CA GLU A 128 13.60 -5.18 -14.62
C GLU A 128 13.05 -4.25 -13.54
N MET A 129 12.13 -4.74 -12.71
CA MET A 129 11.61 -4.01 -11.54
C MET A 129 12.74 -3.53 -10.63
N GLU A 130 13.71 -4.38 -10.31
CA GLU A 130 14.83 -4.06 -9.43
C GLU A 130 15.72 -2.93 -9.97
N GLN A 131 15.78 -2.74 -11.28
CA GLN A 131 16.58 -1.70 -11.93
C GLN A 131 15.79 -0.41 -12.20
N SER A 132 14.49 -0.39 -11.90
CA SER A 132 13.60 0.73 -12.24
C SER A 132 13.23 1.55 -11.00
N PRO A 133 13.73 2.79 -10.87
CA PRO A 133 13.34 3.67 -9.78
C PRO A 133 11.83 3.94 -9.71
N LEU A 134 11.14 3.96 -10.86
CA LEU A 134 9.68 4.10 -10.93
C LEU A 134 8.97 2.86 -10.41
N ALA A 135 9.46 1.66 -10.75
CA ALA A 135 8.90 0.42 -10.25
C ALA A 135 9.09 0.29 -8.72
N LEU A 136 10.28 0.66 -8.22
CA LEU A 136 10.60 0.64 -6.80
C LEU A 136 9.85 1.71 -6.00
N ASP A 137 9.32 2.77 -6.62
CA ASP A 137 8.45 3.74 -5.96
C ASP A 137 7.06 3.16 -5.58
N GLY A 138 6.80 1.88 -5.92
CA GLY A 138 5.63 1.13 -5.48
C GLY A 138 4.32 1.64 -6.11
N VAL A 139 3.24 1.56 -5.34
CA VAL A 139 1.95 2.13 -5.73
C VAL A 139 1.97 3.62 -5.40
N SER A 140 2.47 4.42 -6.35
CA SER A 140 2.81 5.84 -6.19
C SER A 140 1.73 6.79 -6.77
N CYS A 141 1.97 8.09 -6.62
CA CYS A 141 1.05 9.18 -6.92
C CYS A 141 0.47 9.08 -8.33
N THR A 142 1.33 8.92 -9.34
CA THR A 142 0.94 8.88 -10.75
C THR A 142 0.33 7.54 -11.18
N VAL A 143 0.15 6.57 -10.28
CA VAL A 143 -0.65 5.38 -10.56
C VAL A 143 -2.09 5.70 -10.23
N CYS A 144 -2.41 5.82 -8.94
CA CYS A 144 -3.78 5.97 -8.46
C CYS A 144 -4.46 7.20 -9.07
N HIS A 145 -3.74 8.32 -9.17
CA HIS A 145 -4.31 9.53 -9.72
C HIS A 145 -4.38 9.56 -11.25
N GLN A 146 -3.83 8.59 -11.98
CA GLN A 146 -4.01 8.50 -13.44
C GLN A 146 -5.07 7.46 -13.85
N ILE A 147 -5.50 6.58 -12.94
CA ILE A 147 -6.52 5.57 -13.25
C ILE A 147 -7.80 6.28 -13.70
N LYS A 148 -8.26 5.95 -14.92
CA LYS A 148 -9.50 6.48 -15.49
C LYS A 148 -10.72 5.80 -14.89
N ASP A 149 -11.84 6.52 -14.92
CA ASP A 149 -13.15 5.98 -14.57
C ASP A 149 -13.70 5.14 -15.73
N VAL A 150 -13.09 3.97 -15.94
CA VAL A 150 -13.46 3.02 -17.00
C VAL A 150 -13.64 1.66 -16.34
N ASN A 151 -14.89 1.17 -16.33
CA ASN A 151 -15.26 -0.14 -15.80
C ASN A 151 -14.85 -0.38 -14.32
N LEU A 152 -14.62 0.70 -13.55
CA LEU A 152 -14.20 0.56 -12.16
C LEU A 152 -15.27 -0.20 -11.37
N GLY A 153 -14.84 -1.19 -10.59
CA GLY A 153 -15.74 -1.98 -9.75
C GLY A 153 -16.46 -3.13 -10.46
N THR A 154 -16.16 -3.36 -11.74
CA THR A 154 -16.63 -4.49 -12.55
C THR A 154 -15.49 -5.48 -12.85
N PRO A 155 -15.80 -6.73 -13.26
CA PRO A 155 -14.80 -7.75 -13.58
C PRO A 155 -13.68 -7.29 -14.52
N GLU A 156 -14.00 -6.41 -15.47
CA GLU A 156 -13.07 -5.90 -16.48
C GLU A 156 -11.95 -5.02 -15.91
N SER A 157 -12.12 -4.44 -14.70
CA SER A 157 -11.10 -3.61 -14.06
C SER A 157 -10.33 -4.32 -12.94
N PHE A 158 -10.82 -5.47 -12.48
CA PHE A 158 -10.19 -6.26 -11.43
C PHE A 158 -8.81 -6.78 -11.86
N SER A 159 -8.09 -7.43 -10.97
CA SER A 159 -6.87 -8.16 -11.31
C SER A 159 -5.74 -7.29 -11.88
N GLY A 160 -5.79 -5.98 -11.62
CA GLY A 160 -4.84 -4.98 -12.11
C GLY A 160 -5.16 -4.42 -13.50
N HIS A 161 -6.38 -4.63 -14.02
CA HIS A 161 -6.82 -4.13 -15.33
C HIS A 161 -7.33 -2.68 -15.28
N TYR A 162 -6.69 -1.83 -14.48
CA TYR A 162 -6.94 -0.39 -14.50
C TYR A 162 -6.56 0.23 -15.85
N VAL A 163 -7.25 1.29 -16.24
CA VAL A 163 -6.97 2.02 -17.49
C VAL A 163 -6.17 3.28 -17.17
N ILE A 164 -4.97 3.38 -17.74
CA ILE A 164 -4.13 4.58 -17.75
C ILE A 164 -3.73 4.83 -19.21
N GLU A 165 -3.87 6.07 -19.66
CA GLU A 165 -3.46 6.50 -21.00
C GLU A 165 -2.28 7.46 -20.93
N ASN A 166 -1.58 7.65 -22.05
CA ASN A 166 -0.51 8.64 -22.16
C ASN A 166 -1.06 10.05 -22.47
N ASP A 167 -2.06 10.49 -21.71
CA ASP A 167 -2.68 11.82 -21.84
C ASP A 167 -2.27 12.78 -20.72
N ARG A 168 -1.50 12.28 -19.73
CA ARG A 168 -1.01 13.02 -18.56
C ARG A 168 -2.13 13.69 -17.76
N LEU A 169 -3.33 13.12 -17.76
CA LEU A 169 -4.40 13.57 -16.87
C LEU A 169 -4.17 13.02 -15.46
N ILE A 170 -4.37 13.85 -14.44
CA ILE A 170 -4.26 13.44 -13.05
C ILE A 170 -5.50 13.87 -12.25
N TYR A 171 -6.22 12.90 -11.70
CA TYR A 171 -7.54 13.07 -11.10
C TYR A 171 -7.47 13.40 -9.62
N GLY A 172 -8.27 14.38 -9.19
CA GLY A 172 -8.43 14.76 -7.79
C GLY A 172 -9.87 15.11 -7.43
N PRO A 173 -10.21 15.13 -6.13
CA PRO A 173 -11.60 15.26 -5.68
C PRO A 173 -12.14 16.69 -5.72
N TYR A 174 -11.30 17.68 -6.04
CA TYR A 174 -11.68 19.09 -5.95
C TYR A 174 -12.06 19.66 -7.31
N ALA A 175 -13.25 20.26 -7.38
CA ALA A 175 -13.70 21.02 -8.54
C ALA A 175 -12.78 22.24 -8.82
N ASN A 176 -12.68 22.60 -10.10
CA ASN A 176 -11.89 23.74 -10.60
C ASN A 176 -10.43 23.70 -10.13
N PRO A 177 -9.64 22.68 -10.50
CA PRO A 177 -8.22 22.62 -10.15
C PRO A 177 -7.43 23.71 -10.87
N VAL A 178 -6.40 24.25 -10.21
CA VAL A 178 -5.44 25.17 -10.84
C VAL A 178 -4.44 24.33 -11.63
N THR A 179 -4.39 24.49 -12.95
CA THR A 179 -3.66 23.58 -13.85
C THR A 179 -2.21 23.98 -14.10
N GLY A 180 -1.96 25.27 -14.36
CA GLY A 180 -0.66 25.78 -14.82
C GLY A 180 0.58 25.31 -14.02
N PRO A 181 0.57 25.33 -12.67
CA PRO A 181 1.72 24.88 -11.88
C PRO A 181 2.13 23.42 -12.15
N MET A 182 1.16 22.51 -12.24
CA MET A 182 1.43 21.09 -12.48
C MET A 182 1.86 20.84 -13.93
N GLN A 183 1.22 21.51 -14.89
CA GLN A 183 1.60 21.43 -16.30
C GLN A 183 3.04 21.89 -16.51
N ASN A 184 3.44 23.00 -15.89
CA ASN A 184 4.77 23.58 -16.05
C ASN A 184 5.87 22.82 -15.28
N SER A 185 5.54 22.18 -14.15
CA SER A 185 6.55 21.58 -13.28
C SER A 185 6.74 20.08 -13.51
N VAL A 186 5.65 19.37 -13.81
CA VAL A 186 5.64 17.89 -13.89
C VAL A 186 4.89 17.36 -15.11
N ASN A 187 4.46 18.24 -16.02
CA ASN A 187 3.75 17.89 -17.26
C ASN A 187 2.50 17.04 -17.02
N TYR A 188 1.73 17.33 -15.96
CA TYR A 188 0.41 16.75 -15.69
C TYR A 188 -0.67 17.81 -15.69
N THR A 189 -1.85 17.47 -16.21
CA THR A 189 -3.04 18.33 -16.15
C THR A 189 -3.99 17.80 -15.08
N PRO A 190 -4.18 18.53 -13.96
CA PRO A 190 -5.11 18.11 -12.92
C PRO A 190 -6.55 18.24 -13.39
N VAL A 191 -7.34 17.21 -13.14
CA VAL A 191 -8.75 17.11 -13.52
C VAL A 191 -9.58 16.76 -12.29
N HIS A 192 -10.72 17.43 -12.13
CA HIS A 192 -11.69 17.04 -11.11
C HIS A 192 -12.36 15.73 -11.50
N SER A 193 -12.34 14.74 -10.62
CA SER A 193 -13.20 13.58 -10.75
C SER A 193 -13.53 12.94 -9.41
N VAL A 194 -14.76 12.46 -9.27
CA VAL A 194 -15.30 11.90 -8.03
C VAL A 194 -14.87 10.44 -7.81
N HIS A 195 -14.51 9.71 -8.87
CA HIS A 195 -14.09 8.30 -8.78
C HIS A 195 -12.84 8.11 -7.93
N ILE A 196 -12.01 9.14 -7.76
CA ILE A 196 -10.84 9.08 -6.87
C ILE A 196 -11.24 8.81 -5.40
N LYS A 197 -12.49 9.11 -5.03
CA LYS A 197 -13.06 8.89 -3.70
C LYS A 197 -13.84 7.58 -3.57
N SER A 198 -13.99 6.79 -4.63
CA SER A 198 -14.86 5.59 -4.62
C SER A 198 -14.07 4.29 -4.38
N SER A 199 -14.69 3.32 -3.72
CA SER A 199 -14.06 2.02 -3.45
C SER A 199 -13.71 1.25 -4.73
N GLU A 200 -14.40 1.53 -5.83
CA GLU A 200 -14.18 0.93 -7.15
C GLU A 200 -12.78 1.22 -7.69
N LEU A 201 -12.16 2.36 -7.35
CA LEU A 201 -10.76 2.63 -7.67
C LEU A 201 -9.84 1.58 -7.01
N CYS A 202 -10.07 1.30 -5.74
CA CYS A 202 -9.31 0.33 -4.97
C CYS A 202 -9.53 -1.11 -5.48
N ALA A 203 -10.70 -1.38 -6.04
CA ALA A 203 -11.09 -2.68 -6.57
C ALA A 203 -10.16 -3.20 -7.66
N THR A 204 -9.48 -2.30 -8.39
CA THR A 204 -8.56 -2.65 -9.48
C THR A 204 -7.43 -3.57 -9.00
N CYS A 205 -6.87 -3.30 -7.81
CA CYS A 205 -5.84 -4.14 -7.18
C CYS A 205 -6.38 -5.03 -6.06
N HIS A 206 -7.44 -4.59 -5.35
CA HIS A 206 -8.04 -5.30 -4.22
C HIS A 206 -9.20 -6.22 -4.61
N THR A 207 -9.16 -6.71 -5.84
CA THR A 207 -9.93 -7.86 -6.34
C THR A 207 -9.03 -8.63 -7.29
N LEU A 208 -8.34 -9.66 -6.82
CA LEU A 208 -7.35 -10.41 -7.57
C LEU A 208 -7.84 -11.82 -7.82
N PHE A 209 -7.89 -12.17 -9.09
CA PHE A 209 -8.07 -13.52 -9.57
C PHE A 209 -6.79 -13.97 -10.26
N THR A 210 -6.36 -15.19 -9.95
CA THR A 210 -5.16 -15.80 -10.53
C THR A 210 -5.51 -17.15 -11.12
N PRO A 211 -4.93 -17.52 -12.28
CA PRO A 211 -5.11 -18.85 -12.81
C PRO A 211 -4.47 -19.87 -11.88
N THR A 212 -5.14 -21.01 -11.71
CA THR A 212 -4.57 -22.19 -11.06
C THR A 212 -3.96 -23.10 -12.12
N VAL A 213 -2.79 -23.66 -11.83
CA VAL A 213 -2.07 -24.51 -12.77
C VAL A 213 -1.87 -25.92 -12.21
N ASP A 214 -1.86 -26.91 -13.09
CA ASP A 214 -1.49 -28.29 -12.74
C ASP A 214 0.04 -28.46 -12.60
N GLU A 215 0.49 -29.67 -12.26
CA GLU A 215 1.92 -29.99 -12.13
C GLU A 215 2.72 -29.80 -13.43
N ASN A 216 2.04 -29.77 -14.59
CA ASN A 216 2.65 -29.54 -15.91
C ASN A 216 2.64 -28.06 -16.30
N GLY A 217 2.07 -27.18 -15.48
CA GLY A 217 1.93 -25.75 -15.75
C GLY A 217 0.76 -25.39 -16.68
N ASN A 218 -0.17 -26.32 -16.93
CA ASN A 218 -1.38 -26.01 -17.70
C ASN A 218 -2.39 -25.29 -16.82
N VAL A 219 -3.05 -24.26 -17.35
CA VAL A 219 -4.15 -23.58 -16.65
C VAL A 219 -5.35 -24.52 -16.56
N VAL A 220 -5.77 -24.83 -15.33
CA VAL A 220 -6.89 -25.75 -15.03
C VAL A 220 -8.07 -25.07 -14.33
N GLY A 221 -7.97 -23.77 -14.08
CA GLY A 221 -9.00 -23.00 -13.42
C GLY A 221 -8.53 -21.62 -13.00
N GLU A 222 -9.33 -20.96 -12.18
CA GLU A 222 -9.04 -19.65 -11.61
C GLU A 222 -9.44 -19.64 -10.13
N ILE A 223 -8.65 -18.95 -9.31
CA ILE A 223 -8.92 -18.74 -7.89
C ILE A 223 -9.01 -17.25 -7.58
N ALA A 224 -9.96 -16.91 -6.72
CA ALA A 224 -10.06 -15.61 -6.09
C ALA A 224 -9.01 -15.50 -4.98
N GLU A 225 -7.79 -15.05 -5.30
CA GLU A 225 -6.70 -14.94 -4.34
C GLU A 225 -7.03 -13.91 -3.24
N GLN A 226 -7.52 -12.74 -3.60
CA GLN A 226 -7.97 -11.74 -2.63
C GLN A 226 -9.17 -10.98 -3.16
N THR A 227 -10.22 -10.84 -2.35
CA THR A 227 -11.45 -10.13 -2.74
C THR A 227 -11.97 -9.10 -1.73
N PRO A 228 -11.12 -8.29 -1.04
CA PRO A 228 -11.60 -7.27 -0.09
C PRO A 228 -12.71 -6.37 -0.65
N TYR A 229 -12.62 -5.93 -1.91
CA TYR A 229 -13.66 -5.08 -2.50
C TYR A 229 -14.99 -5.82 -2.66
N LEU A 230 -15.00 -7.09 -3.10
CA LEU A 230 -16.25 -7.85 -3.20
C LEU A 230 -16.83 -8.17 -1.83
N GLU A 231 -15.99 -8.38 -0.81
CA GLU A 231 -16.44 -8.52 0.57
C GLU A 231 -17.09 -7.23 1.08
N TRP A 232 -16.47 -6.07 0.80
CA TRP A 232 -17.04 -4.75 1.05
C TRP A 232 -18.37 -4.55 0.35
N LYS A 233 -18.42 -4.85 -0.95
CA LYS A 233 -19.62 -4.70 -1.79
C LYS A 233 -20.80 -5.53 -1.28
N ASN A 234 -20.53 -6.66 -0.65
CA ASN A 234 -21.54 -7.55 -0.07
C ASN A 234 -21.82 -7.28 1.42
N SER A 235 -21.24 -6.24 2.00
CA SER A 235 -21.51 -5.81 3.39
C SER A 235 -22.63 -4.77 3.46
N THR A 236 -22.86 -4.21 4.64
CA THR A 236 -23.78 -3.08 4.86
C THR A 236 -23.17 -1.71 4.58
N TYR A 237 -21.87 -1.64 4.28
CA TYR A 237 -21.11 -0.40 4.18
C TYR A 237 -21.43 0.42 2.92
N PRO A 238 -21.58 -0.19 1.73
CA PRO A 238 -21.99 0.55 0.53
C PRO A 238 -23.32 1.29 0.74
N GLN A 239 -24.31 0.66 1.38
CA GLN A 239 -25.61 1.28 1.63
C GLN A 239 -25.55 2.43 2.66
N GLN A 240 -24.46 2.50 3.42
CA GLN A 240 -24.18 3.57 4.39
C GLN A 240 -23.25 4.65 3.83
N ASN A 241 -22.86 4.55 2.55
CA ASN A 241 -21.84 5.41 1.91
C ASN A 241 -20.49 5.39 2.65
N ILE A 242 -20.12 4.24 3.24
CA ILE A 242 -18.81 4.05 3.87
C ILE A 242 -17.89 3.39 2.84
N GLU A 243 -17.15 4.22 2.13
CA GLU A 243 -16.15 3.81 1.14
C GLU A 243 -14.85 3.30 1.81
N CYS A 244 -14.02 2.55 1.08
CA CYS A 244 -12.66 2.17 1.47
C CYS A 244 -11.86 3.39 1.99
N GLN A 245 -11.98 4.52 1.29
CA GLN A 245 -11.32 5.78 1.61
C GLN A 245 -11.76 6.33 2.98
N THR A 246 -12.98 6.07 3.43
CA THR A 246 -13.49 6.56 4.73
C THR A 246 -12.59 6.12 5.88
N CYS A 247 -12.10 4.88 5.83
CA CYS A 247 -11.24 4.31 6.87
C CYS A 247 -9.74 4.36 6.50
N HIS A 248 -9.40 4.10 5.24
CA HIS A 248 -8.00 3.96 4.80
C HIS A 248 -7.37 5.27 4.31
N VAL A 249 -8.19 6.27 3.96
CA VAL A 249 -7.78 7.63 3.57
C VAL A 249 -8.63 8.66 4.32
N PRO A 250 -8.63 8.64 5.67
CA PRO A 250 -9.59 9.39 6.46
C PRO A 250 -9.48 10.89 6.18
N GLU A 251 -10.63 11.56 6.16
CA GLU A 251 -10.73 12.98 5.85
C GLU A 251 -10.63 13.85 7.12
N ILE A 252 -9.99 15.01 6.99
CA ILE A 252 -10.08 16.12 7.94
C ILE A 252 -10.95 17.23 7.35
N ASN A 253 -11.84 17.79 8.18
CA ASN A 253 -12.78 18.85 7.82
C ASN A 253 -12.21 20.23 8.17
N GLU A 254 -10.99 20.50 7.73
CA GLU A 254 -10.35 21.80 7.83
C GLU A 254 -9.76 22.22 6.48
N GLY A 255 -9.63 23.53 6.25
CA GLY A 255 -9.06 24.04 5.01
C GLY A 255 -7.56 23.80 4.94
N ILE A 256 -7.12 22.95 4.01
CA ILE A 256 -5.70 22.68 3.74
C ILE A 256 -5.29 23.33 2.42
N VAL A 257 -4.22 24.13 2.42
CA VAL A 257 -3.57 24.57 1.18
C VAL A 257 -2.78 23.40 0.62
N ILE A 258 -3.27 22.81 -0.47
CA ILE A 258 -2.84 21.47 -0.96
C ILE A 258 -1.51 21.45 -1.73
N SER A 259 -0.88 22.60 -1.93
CA SER A 259 0.43 22.73 -2.58
C SER A 259 1.13 23.99 -2.07
N ASN A 260 2.46 23.93 -1.93
CA ASN A 260 3.27 25.09 -1.52
C ASN A 260 3.41 26.15 -2.63
N ARG A 261 2.92 25.86 -3.84
CA ARG A 261 2.92 26.80 -4.97
C ARG A 261 1.69 26.64 -5.86
N PRO A 262 1.11 27.74 -6.38
CA PRO A 262 1.47 29.13 -6.13
C PRO A 262 1.11 29.56 -4.69
N VAL A 263 1.75 30.62 -4.19
CA VAL A 263 1.49 31.14 -2.84
C VAL A 263 0.02 31.54 -2.64
N SER A 264 -0.66 31.97 -3.69
CA SER A 264 -2.05 32.39 -3.69
C SER A 264 -3.07 31.23 -3.76
N LEU A 265 -2.64 29.98 -3.63
CA LEU A 265 -3.53 28.83 -3.75
C LEU A 265 -4.51 28.77 -2.56
N SER A 266 -5.81 28.81 -2.86
CA SER A 266 -6.85 28.66 -1.84
C SER A 266 -6.84 27.28 -1.20
N ALA A 267 -7.14 27.24 0.10
CA ALA A 267 -7.34 26.01 0.83
C ALA A 267 -8.51 25.18 0.29
N ARG A 268 -8.44 23.86 0.44
CA ARG A 268 -9.48 22.90 0.06
C ARG A 268 -9.91 22.07 1.28
N THR A 269 -11.18 21.68 1.30
CA THR A 269 -11.80 20.87 2.35
C THR A 269 -12.92 20.02 1.73
N PRO A 270 -13.18 18.79 2.21
CA PRO A 270 -12.36 18.04 3.17
C PRO A 270 -11.03 17.60 2.57
N PHE A 271 -10.04 17.23 3.39
CA PHE A 271 -8.72 16.78 2.92
C PHE A 271 -8.42 15.33 3.34
N GLY A 272 -8.10 14.48 2.36
CA GLY A 272 -7.84 13.05 2.58
C GLY A 272 -6.41 12.76 3.02
N LEU A 273 -6.26 12.11 4.17
CA LEU A 273 -4.97 11.73 4.72
C LEU A 273 -4.51 10.41 4.13
N HIS A 274 -3.38 10.39 3.42
CA HIS A 274 -2.84 9.23 2.70
C HIS A 274 -2.22 8.19 3.65
N TYR A 275 -3.02 7.68 4.59
CA TYR A 275 -2.59 6.79 5.67
C TYR A 275 -2.44 5.34 5.23
N PHE A 276 -3.34 4.85 4.37
CA PHE A 276 -3.33 3.50 3.80
C PHE A 276 -3.01 2.38 4.80
N VAL A 277 -3.54 2.52 6.02
CA VAL A 277 -3.28 1.56 7.11
C VAL A 277 -3.99 0.24 6.85
N GLY A 278 -3.38 -0.87 7.25
CA GLY A 278 -3.95 -2.21 7.10
C GLY A 278 -3.65 -3.09 8.31
N GLY A 279 -3.41 -4.38 8.09
CA GLY A 279 -3.09 -5.33 9.18
C GLY A 279 -1.60 -5.61 9.39
N ASN A 280 -0.70 -5.12 8.51
CA ASN A 280 0.66 -5.64 8.42
C ASN A 280 1.69 -4.86 9.27
N VAL A 281 1.45 -4.76 10.59
CA VAL A 281 2.40 -4.12 11.53
C VAL A 281 3.78 -4.78 11.47
N PHE A 282 3.82 -6.11 11.29
CA PHE A 282 5.06 -6.86 11.19
C PHE A 282 5.93 -6.35 10.03
N MET A 283 5.36 -6.21 8.81
CA MET A 283 6.15 -5.73 7.69
C MET A 283 6.57 -4.28 7.81
N LEU A 284 5.75 -3.42 8.40
CA LEU A 284 6.15 -2.04 8.70
C LEU A 284 7.37 -2.00 9.63
N LYS A 285 7.42 -2.87 10.65
CA LYS A 285 8.59 -2.99 11.55
C LYS A 285 9.82 -3.55 10.83
N MET A 286 9.64 -4.54 9.95
CA MET A 286 10.74 -5.08 9.14
C MET A 286 11.33 -4.04 8.18
N LEU A 287 10.47 -3.30 7.46
CA LEU A 287 10.88 -2.21 6.59
C LEU A 287 11.63 -1.11 7.36
N LYS A 288 11.17 -0.78 8.57
CA LYS A 288 11.88 0.15 9.45
C LYS A 288 13.25 -0.38 9.88
N ALA A 289 13.33 -1.65 10.30
CA ALA A 289 14.55 -2.25 10.84
C ALA A 289 15.64 -2.47 9.76
N HIS A 290 15.24 -2.76 8.52
CA HIS A 290 16.13 -3.09 7.40
C HIS A 290 16.05 -2.05 6.27
N GLY A 291 15.62 -0.83 6.58
CA GLY A 291 15.25 0.13 5.55
C GLY A 291 16.40 0.54 4.61
N ASN A 292 17.63 0.64 5.12
CA ASN A 292 18.80 0.94 4.30
C ASN A 292 19.07 -0.15 3.26
N GLU A 293 18.96 -1.43 3.65
CA GLU A 293 19.16 -2.59 2.76
C GLU A 293 18.04 -2.72 1.73
N LEU A 294 16.81 -2.42 2.15
CA LEU A 294 15.60 -2.52 1.33
C LEU A 294 15.37 -1.28 0.45
N GLY A 295 16.19 -0.24 0.60
CA GLY A 295 16.06 0.99 -0.19
C GLY A 295 14.83 1.83 0.13
N VAL A 296 14.32 1.78 1.37
CA VAL A 296 13.09 2.50 1.73
C VAL A 296 13.34 4.01 1.77
N THR A 297 12.34 4.78 1.36
CA THR A 297 12.45 6.25 1.34
C THR A 297 11.95 6.88 2.63
N ALA A 298 11.18 6.17 3.47
CA ALA A 298 10.66 6.75 4.71
C ALA A 298 11.70 6.81 5.84
N THR A 299 11.59 7.83 6.69
CA THR A 299 12.35 7.93 7.94
C THR A 299 11.81 6.98 9.00
N ALA A 300 12.61 6.71 10.04
CA ALA A 300 12.17 5.97 11.22
C ALA A 300 10.91 6.59 11.87
N THR A 301 10.85 7.92 11.97
CA THR A 301 9.70 8.64 12.56
C THR A 301 8.42 8.48 11.73
N GLN A 302 8.53 8.50 10.40
CA GLN A 302 7.38 8.25 9.52
C GLN A 302 6.86 6.81 9.70
N PHE A 303 7.75 5.82 9.78
CA PHE A 303 7.37 4.44 10.10
C PHE A 303 6.71 4.32 11.48
N ASP A 304 7.24 4.97 12.51
CA ASP A 304 6.63 4.97 13.85
C ASP A 304 5.21 5.54 13.82
N SER A 305 5.01 6.61 13.06
CA SER A 305 3.69 7.21 12.84
C SER A 305 2.71 6.22 12.17
N THR A 306 3.13 5.54 11.09
CA THR A 306 2.28 4.56 10.39
C THR A 306 2.02 3.30 11.21
N ILE A 307 3.01 2.80 11.94
CA ILE A 307 2.86 1.68 12.88
C ILE A 307 1.86 2.04 13.98
N ALA A 308 1.95 3.23 14.56
CA ALA A 308 1.01 3.69 15.59
C ALA A 308 -0.43 3.81 15.05
N ARG A 309 -0.60 4.32 13.83
CA ARG A 309 -1.93 4.35 13.18
C ARG A 309 -2.48 2.95 12.90
N THR A 310 -1.63 2.04 12.44
CA THR A 310 -1.99 0.65 12.12
C THR A 310 -2.39 -0.11 13.39
N LEU A 311 -1.65 0.06 14.48
CA LEU A 311 -2.00 -0.52 15.78
C LEU A 311 -3.32 0.03 16.31
N ARG A 312 -3.56 1.34 16.21
CA ARG A 312 -4.82 1.97 16.63
C ARG A 312 -6.01 1.39 15.87
N LEU A 313 -5.90 1.27 14.54
CA LEU A 313 -6.93 0.66 13.69
C LEU A 313 -7.22 -0.78 14.15
N LEU A 314 -6.18 -1.59 14.33
CA LEU A 314 -6.30 -2.99 14.77
C LEU A 314 -6.93 -3.14 16.15
N GLN A 315 -6.57 -2.26 17.08
CA GLN A 315 -7.00 -2.34 18.48
C GLN A 315 -8.41 -1.78 18.71
N ASN A 316 -8.81 -0.76 17.95
CA ASN A 316 -10.02 0.01 18.27
C ASN A 316 -11.10 -0.04 17.18
N GLU A 317 -10.74 -0.33 15.94
CA GLU A 317 -11.61 -0.13 14.77
C GLU A 317 -11.81 -1.40 13.93
N THR A 318 -11.17 -2.52 14.30
CA THR A 318 -11.21 -3.76 13.50
C THR A 318 -12.17 -4.81 14.07
N VAL A 319 -12.07 -5.10 15.37
CA VAL A 319 -12.93 -6.09 16.06
C VAL A 319 -13.29 -5.60 17.45
N ARG A 320 -14.55 -5.80 17.85
CA ARG A 320 -14.99 -5.67 19.23
C ARG A 320 -15.16 -7.05 19.85
N LEU A 321 -14.49 -7.30 20.96
CA LEU A 321 -14.59 -8.52 21.75
C LEU A 321 -15.46 -8.26 22.98
N ASN A 322 -16.39 -9.16 23.27
CA ASN A 322 -17.11 -9.22 24.54
C ASN A 322 -17.07 -10.66 25.05
N ALA A 323 -16.79 -10.87 26.33
CA ALA A 323 -16.72 -12.20 26.93
C ALA A 323 -17.55 -12.25 28.21
N THR A 324 -18.32 -13.32 28.34
CA THR A 324 -19.05 -13.65 29.58
C THR A 324 -18.61 -15.04 30.03
N ALA A 325 -18.47 -15.22 31.34
CA ALA A 325 -18.13 -16.51 31.93
C ALA A 325 -19.12 -16.88 33.02
N ASP A 326 -19.52 -18.15 33.06
CA ASP A 326 -20.39 -18.74 34.08
C ASP A 326 -19.92 -20.14 34.47
N PHE A 327 -20.28 -20.57 35.68
CA PHE A 327 -20.11 -21.95 36.15
C PHE A 327 -21.47 -22.65 36.10
N PRO A 328 -21.87 -23.26 34.97
CA PRO A 328 -23.11 -24.02 34.90
C PRO A 328 -23.16 -25.20 35.88
N THR A 329 -21.99 -25.71 36.30
CA THR A 329 -21.79 -26.70 37.36
C THR A 329 -20.54 -26.36 38.16
N ASP A 330 -20.34 -27.01 39.31
CA ASP A 330 -19.18 -26.76 40.20
C ASP A 330 -17.83 -27.13 39.57
N ASP A 331 -17.82 -27.92 38.49
CA ASP A 331 -16.62 -28.44 37.83
C ASP A 331 -16.41 -27.91 36.40
N THR A 332 -17.33 -27.09 35.88
CA THR A 332 -17.29 -26.62 34.49
C THR A 332 -17.37 -25.11 34.41
N LEU A 333 -16.30 -24.47 33.93
CA LEU A 333 -16.31 -23.08 33.49
C LEU A 333 -16.77 -23.01 32.02
N ARG A 334 -17.84 -22.28 31.75
CA ARG A 334 -18.27 -21.94 30.39
C ARG A 334 -17.89 -20.49 30.10
N VAL A 335 -17.19 -20.28 28.99
CA VAL A 335 -16.83 -18.95 28.49
C VAL A 335 -17.51 -18.75 27.14
N ARG A 336 -18.29 -17.69 26.99
CA ARG A 336 -18.88 -17.27 25.71
C ARG A 336 -18.18 -16.00 25.26
N VAL A 337 -17.57 -16.04 24.08
CA VAL A 337 -16.88 -14.89 23.47
C VAL A 337 -17.64 -14.46 22.22
N ALA A 338 -18.14 -13.23 22.21
CA ALA A 338 -18.69 -12.58 21.04
C ALA A 338 -17.58 -11.80 20.32
N VAL A 339 -17.45 -12.06 19.02
CA VAL A 339 -16.48 -11.40 18.13
C VAL A 339 -17.25 -10.61 17.08
N GLN A 340 -17.32 -9.29 17.23
CA GLN A 340 -17.99 -8.41 16.28
C GLN A 340 -16.95 -7.82 15.32
N ASN A 341 -17.07 -8.15 14.04
CA ASN A 341 -16.30 -7.50 12.97
C ASN A 341 -16.79 -6.05 12.78
N LEU A 342 -15.88 -5.09 12.88
CA LEU A 342 -16.14 -3.67 12.67
C LEU A 342 -15.62 -3.17 11.32
N SER A 343 -15.10 -4.06 10.48
CA SER A 343 -14.71 -3.72 9.11
C SER A 343 -15.84 -3.98 8.12
N GLY A 344 -15.83 -3.26 7.00
CA GLY A 344 -16.75 -3.47 5.89
C GLY A 344 -16.48 -4.73 5.09
N HIS A 345 -15.38 -5.45 5.32
CA HIS A 345 -15.00 -6.66 4.60
C HIS A 345 -14.84 -7.83 5.59
N LYS A 346 -14.33 -9.00 5.17
CA LYS A 346 -14.06 -10.07 6.13
C LYS A 346 -12.92 -9.69 7.08
N PHE A 347 -12.92 -10.29 8.27
CA PHE A 347 -11.80 -10.17 9.20
C PHE A 347 -11.17 -11.54 9.49
N PRO A 348 -9.89 -11.76 9.14
CA PRO A 348 -9.05 -10.92 8.27
C PRO A 348 -9.46 -11.02 6.78
N THR A 349 -9.22 -9.95 6.00
CA THR A 349 -9.34 -9.93 4.52
C THR A 349 -7.98 -9.89 3.83
N GLY A 350 -7.97 -10.06 2.51
CA GLY A 350 -6.81 -9.92 1.63
C GLY A 350 -6.12 -11.26 1.40
N TYR A 351 -4.79 -11.24 1.38
CA TYR A 351 -3.95 -12.41 1.11
C TYR A 351 -4.35 -13.64 1.95
N PRO A 352 -4.58 -14.83 1.33
CA PRO A 352 -5.19 -16.00 2.00
C PRO A 352 -4.43 -16.57 3.19
N SER A 353 -3.16 -16.21 3.39
CA SER A 353 -2.39 -16.69 4.55
C SER A 353 -2.75 -15.97 5.85
N ARG A 354 -3.56 -14.91 5.80
CA ARG A 354 -3.93 -14.13 6.99
C ARG A 354 -4.87 -14.94 7.87
N ARG A 355 -4.56 -14.99 9.17
CA ARG A 355 -5.31 -15.74 10.17
C ARG A 355 -5.51 -14.90 11.43
N ALA A 356 -6.63 -15.14 12.12
CA ALA A 356 -6.90 -14.63 13.45
C ALA A 356 -7.33 -15.80 14.33
N TRP A 357 -6.96 -15.78 15.60
CA TRP A 357 -7.38 -16.77 16.60
C TRP A 357 -7.61 -16.08 17.94
N LEU A 358 -8.49 -16.66 18.75
CA LEU A 358 -8.70 -16.23 20.13
C LEU A 358 -7.71 -16.98 21.02
N HIS A 359 -6.95 -16.24 21.83
CA HIS A 359 -6.16 -16.80 22.91
C HIS A 359 -6.88 -16.51 24.22
N VAL A 360 -7.40 -17.57 24.85
CA VAL A 360 -8.12 -17.49 26.13
C VAL A 360 -7.20 -17.99 27.23
N VAL A 361 -6.97 -17.16 28.24
CA VAL A 361 -6.18 -17.50 29.42
C VAL A 361 -7.11 -17.47 30.63
N VAL A 362 -7.17 -18.57 31.36
CA VAL A 362 -7.86 -18.68 32.66
C VAL A 362 -6.74 -18.72 33.70
N THR A 363 -6.66 -17.67 34.53
CA THR A 363 -5.63 -17.51 35.57
C THR A 363 -6.18 -17.65 36.96
#